data_AF-E6VEP9-F1
#
_entry.id   AF-E6VEP9-F1
#
_cell.length_a   1.000
_cell.length_b   1.000
_cell.length_c   1.000
_cell.angle_alpha   90.00
_cell.angle_beta   90.00
_cell.angle_gamma   90.00
#
_symmetry.space_group_name_H-M   'P 1'
#
loop_
_entity.id
_entity.type
_entity.pdbx_description
1 polymer ?
#
loop_
_entity_poly.entity_id
_entity_poly.type
_entity_poly.pdbx_seq_one_letter_code
_entity_poly.pdbx_strand_id
1 'polypeptide(L)'
;MNEVDRARSANMARIGSRNTTPELTVRSALHRMGYRFRLHSSRLPGKPDIVLPRLRTVIFVHGCFWHRHPGCKFAYNPKTRSEFWQAKFVGNVARDARVLGVLRDMGWKVHVIWECETKDSDVLRALLRHCLSSSESDL
;
A
#
# COMPACT_ATOMS: atom_id res chain seq x y z
N MET A 1 -33.60 11.25 9.75
CA MET A 1 -33.67 9.76 9.71
C MET A 1 -32.76 9.32 8.56
N ASN A 2 -31.69 8.58 8.88
CA ASN A 2 -30.44 8.50 8.09
C ASN A 2 -30.48 7.45 6.97
N GLU A 3 -30.97 7.81 5.79
CA GLU A 3 -30.89 6.96 4.59
C GLU A 3 -29.48 6.89 3.99
N VAL A 4 -28.66 7.93 4.21
CA VAL A 4 -27.27 8.06 3.74
C VAL A 4 -26.32 7.02 4.37
N ASP A 5 -26.65 6.48 5.55
CA ASP A 5 -25.76 5.60 6.32
C ASP A 5 -25.74 4.15 5.81
N ARG A 6 -26.90 3.62 5.36
CA ARG A 6 -27.00 2.23 4.89
C ARG A 6 -26.28 2.01 3.55
N ALA A 7 -26.50 2.91 2.58
CA ALA A 7 -25.85 2.83 1.27
C ALA A 7 -24.32 2.99 1.39
N ARG A 8 -23.86 3.89 2.27
CA ARG A 8 -22.44 4.08 2.55
C ARG A 8 -21.85 2.87 3.26
N SER A 9 -22.50 2.34 4.29
CA SER A 9 -22.06 1.13 5.00
C SER A 9 -21.96 -0.08 4.05
N ALA A 10 -22.94 -0.26 3.15
CA ALA A 10 -22.90 -1.31 2.13
C ALA A 10 -21.75 -1.12 1.12
N ASN A 11 -21.49 0.12 0.70
CA ASN A 11 -20.34 0.41 -0.16
C ASN A 11 -19.00 0.17 0.55
N MET A 12 -18.87 0.56 1.81
CA MET A 12 -17.67 0.30 2.60
C MET A 12 -17.44 -1.20 2.82
N ALA A 13 -18.50 -1.99 2.99
CA ALA A 13 -18.42 -3.44 3.13
C ALA A 13 -17.96 -4.16 1.84
N ARG A 14 -18.16 -3.53 0.67
CA ARG A 14 -17.71 -4.05 -0.63
C ARG A 14 -16.25 -3.70 -0.96
N ILE A 15 -15.64 -2.76 -0.23
CA ILE A 15 -14.22 -2.44 -0.40
C ILE A 15 -13.40 -3.59 0.19
N GLY A 16 -13.00 -4.52 -0.68
CA GLY A 16 -12.13 -5.63 -0.33
C GLY A 16 -10.78 -5.13 0.18
N SER A 17 -10.20 -5.86 1.14
CA SER A 17 -8.89 -5.54 1.74
C SER A 17 -7.71 -6.15 0.98
N ARG A 18 -7.95 -6.86 -0.13
CA ARG A 18 -6.96 -7.58 -0.93
C ARG A 18 -7.40 -7.67 -2.37
N ASN A 19 -6.45 -7.93 -3.28
CA ASN A 19 -6.66 -8.01 -4.73
C ASN A 19 -7.36 -6.75 -5.26
N THR A 20 -7.08 -5.61 -4.64
CA THR A 20 -7.58 -4.33 -5.12
C THR A 20 -6.98 -4.05 -6.50
N THR A 21 -7.65 -3.23 -7.31
CA THR A 21 -7.12 -2.82 -8.62
C THR A 21 -5.66 -2.32 -8.56
N PRO A 22 -5.25 -1.44 -7.62
CA PRO A 22 -3.84 -1.04 -7.53
C PRO A 22 -2.90 -2.23 -7.25
N GLU A 23 -3.25 -3.15 -6.34
CA GLU A 23 -2.43 -4.35 -6.09
C GLU A 23 -2.25 -5.20 -7.35
N LEU A 24 -3.34 -5.44 -8.11
CA LEU A 24 -3.30 -6.21 -9.35
C LEU A 24 -2.44 -5.52 -10.41
N THR A 25 -2.50 -4.20 -10.50
CA THR A 25 -1.67 -3.41 -11.43
C THR A 25 -0.19 -3.54 -11.09
N VAL A 26 0.20 -3.39 -9.81
CA VAL A 26 1.59 -3.56 -9.38
C VAL A 26 2.08 -4.98 -9.67
N ARG A 27 1.27 -6.00 -9.35
CA ARG A 27 1.59 -7.42 -9.61
C ARG A 27 1.80 -7.69 -11.10
N SER A 28 0.93 -7.16 -11.95
CA SER A 28 1.03 -7.30 -13.41
C SER A 28 2.31 -6.67 -13.94
N ALA A 29 2.64 -5.45 -13.47
CA ALA A 29 3.86 -4.76 -13.86
C ALA A 29 5.12 -5.53 -13.46
N LEU A 30 5.21 -5.99 -12.20
CA LEU A 30 6.33 -6.82 -11.73
C LEU A 30 6.50 -8.11 -12.53
N HIS A 31 5.39 -8.79 -12.84
CA HIS A 31 5.42 -10.01 -13.64
C HIS A 31 5.93 -9.75 -15.06
N ARG A 32 5.48 -8.66 -15.71
CA ARG A 32 5.97 -8.24 -17.04
C ARG A 32 7.45 -7.85 -17.02
N MET A 33 7.95 -7.38 -15.89
CA MET A 33 9.38 -7.09 -15.67
C MET A 33 10.20 -8.35 -15.33
N GLY A 34 9.59 -9.54 -15.27
CA GLY A 34 10.28 -10.81 -15.04
C GLY A 34 10.50 -11.18 -13.57
N TYR A 35 9.95 -10.41 -12.63
CA TYR A 35 10.15 -10.68 -11.19
C TYR A 35 9.17 -11.71 -10.66
N ARG A 36 9.68 -12.62 -9.81
CA ARG A 36 8.88 -13.56 -9.03
C ARG A 36 8.72 -13.03 -7.61
N PHE A 37 7.49 -13.04 -7.12
CA PHE A 37 7.15 -12.53 -5.78
C PHE A 37 6.19 -13.48 -5.06
N ARG A 38 6.11 -13.31 -3.75
CA ARG A 38 5.08 -13.91 -2.89
C ARG A 38 4.07 -12.85 -2.49
N LEU A 39 2.83 -13.26 -2.26
CA LEU A 39 1.75 -12.36 -1.86
C LEU A 39 1.37 -12.57 -0.40
N HIS A 40 0.97 -11.48 0.26
CA HIS A 40 0.33 -11.48 1.58
C HIS A 40 1.01 -12.41 2.60
N SER A 41 2.33 -12.31 2.73
CA SER A 41 3.09 -13.20 3.61
C SER A 41 2.68 -12.96 5.07
N SER A 42 1.96 -13.91 5.66
CA SER A 42 1.57 -13.89 7.08
C SER A 42 2.77 -13.98 8.04
N ARG A 43 3.94 -14.34 7.51
CA ARG A 43 5.20 -14.47 8.27
C ARG A 43 5.91 -13.14 8.49
N LEU A 44 5.44 -12.06 7.87
CA LEU A 44 6.04 -10.72 7.99
C LEU A 44 5.07 -9.74 8.66
N PRO A 45 5.58 -8.85 9.54
CA PRO A 45 4.78 -7.79 10.15
C PRO A 45 3.99 -7.00 9.10
N GLY A 46 2.74 -6.68 9.42
CA GLY A 46 1.86 -5.91 8.54
C GLY A 46 1.40 -6.62 7.27
N LYS A 47 1.80 -7.87 7.02
CA LYS A 47 1.40 -8.70 5.87
C LYS A 47 1.59 -7.95 4.54
N PRO A 48 2.84 -7.67 4.12
CA PRO A 48 3.11 -6.93 2.90
C PRO A 48 2.38 -7.54 1.69
N ASP A 49 1.87 -6.67 0.81
CA ASP A 49 1.13 -7.10 -0.37
C ASP A 49 2.00 -7.93 -1.30
N ILE A 50 3.25 -7.49 -1.47
CA ILE A 50 4.25 -8.13 -2.32
C ILE A 50 5.55 -8.30 -1.54
N VAL A 51 6.11 -9.51 -1.63
CA VAL A 51 7.40 -9.85 -1.05
C VAL A 51 8.30 -10.40 -2.15
N LEU A 52 9.50 -9.85 -2.27
CA LEU A 52 10.56 -10.25 -3.21
C LEU A 52 11.74 -10.81 -2.39
N PRO A 53 11.72 -12.11 -2.00
CA PRO A 53 12.69 -12.66 -1.07
C PRO A 53 14.14 -12.54 -1.56
N ARG A 54 14.36 -12.74 -2.87
CA ARG A 54 15.71 -12.66 -3.48
C ARG A 54 16.34 -11.27 -3.37
N LEU A 55 15.53 -10.22 -3.32
CA LEU A 55 15.98 -8.83 -3.23
C LEU A 55 15.91 -8.30 -1.79
N ARG A 56 15.51 -9.15 -0.83
CA ARG A 56 15.18 -8.73 0.55
C ARG A 56 14.27 -7.50 0.57
N THR A 57 13.29 -7.46 -0.33
CA THR A 57 12.44 -6.30 -0.57
C THR A 57 10.96 -6.64 -0.35
N VAL A 58 10.23 -5.73 0.28
CA VAL A 58 8.77 -5.77 0.44
C VAL A 58 8.15 -4.50 -0.12
N ILE A 59 6.98 -4.66 -0.74
CA ILE A 59 6.21 -3.55 -1.29
C ILE A 59 4.81 -3.59 -0.66
N PHE A 60 4.42 -2.46 -0.09
CA PHE A 60 3.05 -2.19 0.34
C PHE A 60 2.34 -1.36 -0.73
N VAL A 61 1.11 -1.73 -1.05
CA VAL A 61 0.25 -0.99 -1.97
C VAL A 61 -0.81 -0.27 -1.15
N HIS A 62 -0.58 1.02 -0.89
CA HIS A 62 -1.42 1.80 0.02
C HIS A 62 -2.51 2.57 -0.72
N GLY A 63 -3.75 2.38 -0.29
CA GLY A 63 -4.84 3.26 -0.65
C GLY A 63 -4.64 4.67 -0.09
N CYS A 64 -4.66 5.70 -0.93
CA CYS A 64 -4.39 7.08 -0.55
C CYS A 64 -5.33 7.58 0.55
N PHE A 65 -6.61 7.19 0.47
CA PHE A 65 -7.62 7.54 1.46
C PHE A 65 -7.33 6.95 2.85
N TRP A 66 -6.97 5.66 2.91
CA TRP A 66 -6.85 4.91 4.16
C TRP A 66 -5.55 5.16 4.92
N HIS A 67 -4.47 5.31 4.18
CA HIS A 67 -3.11 5.47 4.71
C HIS A 67 -2.62 6.92 4.64
N ARG A 68 -3.49 7.84 4.20
CA ARG A 68 -3.25 9.30 4.23
C ARG A 68 -2.05 9.74 3.41
N HIS A 69 -2.10 9.47 2.10
CA HIS A 69 -1.05 9.92 1.18
C HIS A 69 -0.89 11.46 1.25
N PRO A 70 0.28 11.98 1.67
CA PRO A 70 0.48 13.43 1.80
C PRO A 70 0.31 14.16 0.46
N GLY A 71 -0.34 15.32 0.47
CA GLY A 71 -0.56 16.14 -0.73
C GLY A 71 -1.48 15.52 -1.79
N CYS A 72 -2.09 14.36 -1.53
CA CYS A 72 -2.88 13.65 -2.52
C CYS A 72 -4.36 14.05 -2.49
N LYS A 73 -4.93 14.38 -3.65
CA LYS A 73 -6.38 14.67 -3.80
C LYS A 73 -7.31 13.53 -3.41
N PHE A 74 -6.83 12.28 -3.45
CA PHE A 74 -7.60 11.09 -3.07
C PHE A 74 -7.60 10.85 -1.55
N ALA A 75 -6.73 11.52 -0.80
CA ALA A 75 -6.67 11.48 0.66
C ALA A 75 -7.57 12.55 1.33
N TYR A 76 -8.81 12.68 0.86
CA TYR A 76 -9.74 13.70 1.36
C TYR A 76 -10.30 13.37 2.76
N ASN A 77 -10.84 14.39 3.43
CA ASN A 77 -11.48 14.23 4.74
C ASN A 77 -13.01 14.09 4.59
N PRO A 78 -13.62 12.98 5.06
CA PRO A 78 -15.06 12.86 5.08
C PRO A 78 -15.70 13.95 5.97
N LYS A 79 -16.73 14.62 5.44
CA LYS A 79 -17.49 15.66 6.20
C LYS A 79 -18.33 15.09 7.34
N THR A 80 -18.66 13.81 7.28
CA THR A 80 -19.50 13.10 8.25
C THR A 80 -18.66 12.21 9.16
N ARG A 81 -18.95 12.20 10.48
CA ARG A 81 -18.19 11.43 11.50
C ARG A 81 -16.70 11.77 11.50
N SER A 82 -16.37 13.06 11.36
CA SER A 82 -15.00 13.57 11.23
C SER A 82 -14.06 13.05 12.33
N GLU A 83 -14.49 13.09 13.60
CA GLU A 83 -13.69 12.61 14.74
C GLU A 83 -13.35 11.12 14.63
N PHE A 84 -14.34 10.29 14.28
CA PHE A 84 -14.14 8.86 14.07
C PHE A 84 -13.14 8.59 12.94
N TRP A 85 -13.27 9.29 11.81
CA TRP A 85 -12.36 9.14 10.68
C TRP A 85 -10.96 9.62 11.04
N GLN A 86 -10.83 10.76 11.73
CA GLN A 86 -9.56 11.29 12.16
C GLN A 86 -8.83 10.30 13.08
N ALA A 87 -9.51 9.78 14.10
CA ALA A 87 -8.95 8.77 14.98
C ALA A 87 -8.54 7.50 14.22
N LYS A 88 -9.36 7.04 13.26
CA LYS A 88 -9.06 5.88 12.42
C LYS A 88 -7.84 6.11 11.54
N PHE A 89 -7.71 7.28 10.92
CA PHE A 89 -6.58 7.64 10.07
C PHE A 89 -5.29 7.72 10.87
N VAL A 90 -5.30 8.39 12.03
CA VAL A 90 -4.14 8.45 12.93
C VAL A 90 -3.72 7.05 13.36
N GLY A 91 -4.67 6.19 13.72
CA GLY A 91 -4.41 4.80 14.08
C GLY A 91 -3.80 3.97 12.94
N ASN A 92 -4.24 4.19 11.70
CA ASN A 92 -3.66 3.54 10.52
C ASN A 92 -2.23 3.99 10.28
N VAL A 93 -1.99 5.31 10.19
CA VAL A 93 -0.65 5.87 9.95
C VAL A 93 0.34 5.44 11.04
N ALA A 94 -0.07 5.46 12.31
CA ALA A 94 0.77 5.00 13.42
C ALA A 94 1.08 3.49 13.33
N ARG A 95 0.11 2.66 12.89
CA ARG A 95 0.34 1.23 12.65
C ARG A 95 1.30 1.01 11.50
N ASP A 96 1.14 1.74 10.40
CA ASP A 96 2.01 1.64 9.22
C ASP A 96 3.43 1.99 9.62
N ALA A 97 3.66 3.14 10.27
CA ALA A 97 4.98 3.56 10.73
C ALA A 97 5.68 2.47 11.58
N ARG A 98 4.96 1.85 12.51
CA ARG A 98 5.48 0.75 13.34
C ARG A 98 5.86 -0.48 12.51
N VAL A 99 4.98 -0.90 11.60
CA VAL A 99 5.20 -2.06 10.72
C VAL A 99 6.42 -1.84 9.82
N LEU A 100 6.50 -0.67 9.18
CA LEU A 100 7.59 -0.33 8.28
C LEU A 100 8.92 -0.27 9.06
N GLY A 101 8.91 0.26 10.29
CA GLY A 101 10.07 0.25 11.19
C GLY A 101 10.55 -1.17 11.50
N VAL A 102 9.68 -2.04 12.00
CA VAL A 102 10.04 -3.43 12.34
C VAL A 102 10.60 -4.18 11.12
N LEU A 103 10.02 -3.98 9.93
CA LEU A 103 10.52 -4.63 8.71
C LEU A 103 11.92 -4.13 8.33
N ARG A 104 12.19 -2.83 8.46
CA ARG A 104 13.53 -2.26 8.24
C ARG A 104 14.53 -2.79 9.26
N ASP A 105 14.14 -2.90 10.53
CA ASP A 105 14.98 -3.45 11.61
C ASP A 105 15.29 -4.94 11.36
N MET A 106 14.37 -5.67 10.75
CA MET A 106 14.58 -7.03 10.26
C MET A 106 15.46 -7.09 8.98
N GLY A 107 15.99 -5.96 8.51
CA GLY A 107 16.84 -5.86 7.33
C GLY A 107 16.10 -5.98 6.00
N TRP A 108 14.80 -5.68 5.95
CA TRP A 108 14.06 -5.61 4.68
C TRP A 108 14.13 -4.21 4.09
N LYS A 109 14.29 -4.12 2.77
CA LYS A 109 14.00 -2.90 1.99
C LYS A 109 12.49 -2.77 1.89
N VAL A 110 11.96 -1.65 2.37
CA VAL A 110 10.52 -1.43 2.47
C VAL A 110 10.11 -0.27 1.58
N HIS A 111 9.27 -0.55 0.59
CA HIS A 111 8.71 0.44 -0.30
C HIS A 111 7.19 0.52 -0.18
N VAL A 112 6.66 1.72 -0.36
CA VAL A 112 5.22 1.99 -0.42
C VAL A 112 4.92 2.53 -1.80
N ILE A 113 3.97 1.93 -2.49
CA ILE A 113 3.40 2.43 -3.74
C ILE A 113 1.96 2.84 -3.46
N TRP A 114 1.61 4.06 -3.77
CA TRP A 114 0.28 4.61 -3.52
C TRP A 114 -0.68 4.30 -4.67
N GLU A 115 -1.97 4.10 -4.36
CA GLU A 115 -3.00 3.78 -5.37
C GLU A 115 -3.08 4.82 -6.51
N CYS A 116 -2.73 6.08 -6.23
CA CYS A 116 -2.75 7.11 -7.26
C CYS A 116 -1.59 6.98 -8.25
N GLU A 117 -0.45 6.46 -7.79
CA GLU A 117 0.75 6.23 -8.60
C GLU A 117 0.57 5.02 -9.51
N THR A 118 -0.28 4.06 -9.15
CA THR A 118 -0.58 2.90 -10.01
C THR A 118 -1.48 3.25 -11.19
N LYS A 119 -2.04 4.47 -11.24
CA LYS A 119 -2.92 4.90 -12.35
C LYS A 119 -2.15 5.29 -13.60
N ASP A 120 -0.87 5.63 -13.45
CA ASP A 120 0.04 5.96 -14.54
C ASP A 120 1.08 4.84 -14.68
N SER A 121 1.13 4.22 -15.87
CA SER A 121 2.01 3.08 -16.09
C SER A 121 3.49 3.44 -16.11
N ASP A 122 3.84 4.65 -16.54
CA ASP A 122 5.24 5.08 -16.65
C ASP A 122 5.78 5.47 -15.27
N VAL A 123 4.98 6.17 -14.48
CA VAL A 123 5.27 6.45 -13.06
C VAL A 123 5.45 5.14 -12.30
N LEU A 124 4.51 4.21 -12.44
CA LEU A 124 4.60 2.91 -11.77
C LEU A 124 5.86 2.14 -12.17
N ARG A 125 6.20 2.09 -13.46
CA ARG A 125 7.43 1.43 -13.92
C ARG A 125 8.69 2.08 -13.35
N ALA A 126 8.74 3.41 -13.28
CA ALA A 126 9.86 4.13 -12.70
C ALA A 126 10.02 3.81 -11.20
N LEU A 127 8.92 3.84 -10.44
CA LEU A 127 8.90 3.47 -9.02
C LEU A 127 9.37 2.02 -8.82
N LEU A 128 8.87 1.09 -9.62
CA LEU A 128 9.28 -0.31 -9.53
C LEU A 128 10.75 -0.50 -9.85
N ARG A 129 11.30 0.17 -10.87
CA ARG A 129 12.75 0.13 -11.14
C ARG A 129 13.56 0.63 -9.94
N HIS A 130 13.13 1.71 -9.29
CA HIS A 130 13.79 2.20 -8.09
C HIS A 130 13.72 1.19 -6.94
N CYS A 131 12.54 0.61 -6.68
CA CYS A 131 12.36 -0.41 -5.63
C CYS A 131 13.20 -1.67 -5.87
N LEU A 132 13.48 -1.99 -7.13
CA LEU A 132 14.16 -3.23 -7.54
C LEU A 132 15.65 -3.03 -7.81
N SER A 133 16.12 -1.77 -7.79
CA SER A 133 17.55 -1.48 -7.91
C SER A 133 18.27 -1.99 -6.66
N SER A 134 19.05 -3.05 -6.85
CA SER A 134 20.04 -3.46 -5.87
C SER A 134 21.09 -2.36 -5.80
N SER A 135 21.52 -2.01 -4.59
CA SER A 135 22.80 -1.39 -4.34
C SER A 135 23.88 -2.35 -4.86
N GLU A 136 24.25 -2.22 -6.14
CA GLU A 136 25.51 -2.75 -6.67
C GLU A 136 26.63 -1.89 -6.11
N SER A 137 27.06 -2.20 -4.89
CA SER A 137 28.29 -1.66 -4.30
C SER A 137 28.78 -2.62 -3.21
N ASP A 138 28.99 -3.87 -3.58
CA ASP A 138 29.92 -4.76 -2.86
C ASP A 138 30.85 -5.34 -3.94
N LEU A 139 31.85 -4.52 -4.29
CA LEU A 139 33.10 -4.96 -4.89
C LEU A 139 34.06 -5.35 -3.76
#